data_AF-A0A7S3YU74-F1
#
_entry.id   AF-A0A7S3YU74-F1
#
_cell.length_a   1.000
_cell.length_b   1.000
_cell.length_c   1.000
_cell.angle_alpha   90.00
_cell.angle_beta   90.00
_cell.angle_gamma   90.00
#
_symmetry.space_group_name_H-M   'P 1'
#
loop_
_entity.id
_entity.type
_entity.pdbx_description
1 polymer ?
#
loop_
_entity_poly.entity_id
_entity_poly.type
_entity_poly.pdbx_seq_one_letter_code
_entity_poly.pdbx_strand_id
1 'polypeptide(L)'
;WGSEYALRGEHLAFALHSTGQAALVGELKRVSGYNWEWLKATGASFWVKKREVLRELVEAGGKNAFVQGGRDPNKCFLWYMICGKLQVVKLLFRTDERESSKKMLGLLERDFSDPKGKANQVAKAVAVNFMSRGRFINAVAFFCLAKNYKGAVQVAANHLKDPHLFMVICRLLMDEDERKQSLLEILLPLVETNPWYAHLTLWHAGALSRSLAPLASPPDSLDPFSA
;
A
#
# COMPACT_ATOMS: atom_id res chain seq x y z
N TRP A 1 -8.84 11.23 7.70
CA TRP A 1 -7.70 10.80 6.87
C TRP A 1 -7.53 11.79 5.74
N GLY A 2 -6.53 12.69 5.80
CA GLY A 2 -6.25 13.62 4.70
C GLY A 2 -5.42 14.80 5.16
N SER A 3 -4.34 15.11 4.44
CA SER A 3 -3.78 16.46 4.43
C SER A 3 -4.73 17.38 3.67
N GLU A 4 -4.62 18.70 3.85
CA GLU A 4 -5.41 19.72 3.14
C GLU A 4 -5.40 19.54 1.60
N TYR A 5 -4.41 18.82 1.07
CA TYR A 5 -4.18 18.58 -0.35
C TYR A 5 -4.56 17.17 -0.83
N ALA A 6 -5.13 16.33 0.03
CA ALA A 6 -5.55 14.98 -0.36
C ALA A 6 -6.93 14.99 -1.04
N LEU A 7 -7.08 14.22 -2.12
CA LEU A 7 -8.37 14.06 -2.77
C LEU A 7 -9.38 13.40 -1.82
N ARG A 8 -10.55 14.03 -1.70
CA ARG A 8 -11.69 13.53 -0.94
C ARG A 8 -12.26 12.25 -1.57
N GLY A 9 -12.95 11.44 -0.76
CA GLY A 9 -13.42 10.12 -1.16
C GLY A 9 -14.34 10.13 -2.39
N GLU A 10 -15.19 11.16 -2.53
CA GLU A 10 -16.06 11.37 -3.69
C GLU A 10 -15.26 11.57 -4.98
N HIS A 11 -14.14 12.31 -4.93
CA HIS A 11 -13.28 12.50 -6.09
C HIS A 11 -12.61 11.18 -6.49
N LEU A 12 -12.23 10.36 -5.50
CA LEU A 12 -11.69 9.02 -5.75
C LEU A 12 -12.74 8.10 -6.38
N ALA A 13 -14.00 8.17 -5.94
CA ALA A 13 -15.10 7.42 -6.53
C ALA A 13 -15.38 7.85 -7.98
N PHE A 14 -15.40 9.14 -8.28
CA PHE A 14 -15.49 9.63 -9.66
C PHE A 14 -14.31 9.18 -10.52
N ALA A 15 -13.08 9.29 -9.99
CA ALA A 15 -11.90 8.80 -10.69
C ALA A 15 -11.97 7.29 -10.92
N LEU A 16 -12.47 6.50 -9.97
CA LEU A 16 -12.65 5.06 -10.13
C LEU A 16 -13.68 4.75 -11.21
N HIS A 17 -14.80 5.44 -11.23
CA HIS A 17 -15.88 5.13 -12.19
C HIS A 17 -15.64 5.75 -13.58
N SER A 18 -14.75 6.73 -13.69
CA SER A 18 -14.39 7.37 -14.96
C SER A 18 -13.93 6.35 -16.02
N THR A 19 -14.44 6.55 -17.23
CA THR A 19 -13.98 5.88 -18.46
C THR A 19 -12.63 6.42 -18.92
N GLY A 20 -12.26 7.64 -18.54
CA GLY A 20 -11.02 8.34 -18.89
C GLY A 20 -9.78 7.93 -18.09
N GLN A 21 -9.65 6.65 -17.71
CA GLN A 21 -8.54 6.15 -16.87
C GLN A 21 -7.16 6.52 -17.41
N ALA A 22 -6.96 6.38 -18.73
CA ALA A 22 -5.68 6.67 -19.36
C ALA A 22 -5.29 8.15 -19.23
N ALA A 23 -6.25 9.07 -19.38
CA ALA A 23 -6.01 10.50 -19.23
C ALA A 23 -5.67 10.86 -17.78
N LEU A 24 -6.44 10.34 -16.81
CA LEU A 24 -6.19 10.57 -15.39
C LEU A 24 -4.81 10.06 -14.94
N VAL A 25 -4.42 8.86 -15.38
CA VAL A 25 -3.08 8.31 -15.14
C VAL A 25 -2.02 9.15 -15.84
N GLY A 26 -2.30 9.66 -17.03
CA GLY A 26 -1.44 10.57 -17.77
C GLY A 26 -1.10 11.80 -16.94
N GLU A 27 -2.09 12.43 -16.31
CA GLU A 27 -1.88 13.56 -15.40
C GLU A 27 -1.00 13.20 -14.21
N LEU A 28 -1.18 12.02 -13.61
CA LEU A 28 -0.29 11.58 -12.53
C LEU A 28 1.16 11.46 -12.99
N LYS A 29 1.38 10.91 -14.18
CA LYS A 29 2.71 10.65 -14.74
C LYS A 29 3.43 11.92 -15.21
N ARG A 30 2.75 13.06 -15.35
CA ARG A 30 3.40 14.35 -15.65
C ARG A 30 4.26 14.85 -14.49
N VAL A 31 3.93 14.46 -13.26
CA VAL A 31 4.71 14.85 -12.08
C VAL A 31 5.97 14.00 -12.00
N SER A 32 7.14 14.63 -12.15
CA SER A 32 8.43 13.96 -11.94
C SER A 32 8.78 13.89 -10.46
N GLY A 33 9.46 12.81 -10.04
CA GLY A 33 10.05 12.76 -8.70
C GLY A 33 9.07 12.64 -7.54
N TYR A 34 7.80 12.27 -7.79
CA TYR A 34 6.83 12.11 -6.72
C TYR A 34 7.24 11.00 -5.74
N ASN A 35 6.86 11.17 -4.47
CA ASN A 35 7.06 10.19 -3.40
C ASN A 35 5.74 9.49 -3.05
N TRP A 36 5.78 8.59 -2.06
CA TRP A 36 4.60 7.87 -1.60
C TRP A 36 3.51 8.79 -1.05
N GLU A 37 3.87 9.84 -0.31
CA GLU A 37 2.89 10.77 0.26
C GLU A 37 2.10 11.50 -0.82
N TRP A 38 2.76 11.90 -1.91
CA TRP A 38 2.07 12.45 -3.07
C TRP A 38 1.15 11.42 -3.73
N LEU A 39 1.61 10.19 -3.93
CA LEU A 39 0.78 9.14 -4.51
C LEU A 39 -0.46 8.84 -3.66
N LYS A 40 -0.34 8.90 -2.33
CA LYS A 40 -1.47 8.84 -1.39
C LYS A 40 -2.42 10.02 -1.53
N ALA A 41 -1.90 11.25 -1.61
CA ALA A 41 -2.73 12.44 -1.77
C ALA A 41 -3.61 12.38 -3.04
N THR A 42 -3.11 11.76 -4.11
CA THR A 42 -3.90 11.53 -5.35
C THR A 42 -4.91 10.38 -5.25
N GLY A 43 -4.82 9.57 -4.20
CA GLY A 43 -5.63 8.38 -3.98
C GLY A 43 -5.54 7.29 -5.05
N ALA A 44 -4.44 7.27 -5.83
CA ALA A 44 -4.24 6.34 -6.94
C ALA A 44 -4.47 4.86 -6.59
N SER A 45 -4.18 4.46 -5.34
CA SER A 45 -4.40 3.10 -4.85
C SER A 45 -5.88 2.65 -4.94
N PHE A 46 -6.82 3.59 -4.86
CA PHE A 46 -8.25 3.29 -4.88
C PHE A 46 -8.88 3.38 -6.28
N TRP A 47 -8.41 4.24 -7.17
CA TRP A 47 -9.11 4.50 -8.42
C TRP A 47 -8.42 3.97 -9.68
N VAL A 48 -7.09 3.82 -9.68
CA VAL A 48 -6.37 3.30 -10.86
C VAL A 48 -6.81 1.85 -11.09
N LYS A 49 -7.51 1.56 -12.19
CA LYS A 49 -8.10 0.22 -12.43
C LYS A 49 -7.05 -0.86 -12.75
N LYS A 50 -6.14 -0.57 -13.68
CA LYS A 50 -5.16 -1.55 -14.18
C LYS A 50 -4.10 -1.84 -13.13
N ARG A 51 -3.96 -3.11 -12.75
CA ARG A 51 -2.99 -3.58 -11.74
C ARG A 51 -1.56 -3.19 -12.11
N GLU A 52 -1.18 -3.35 -13.37
CA GLU A 52 0.20 -3.03 -13.80
C GLU A 52 0.50 -1.54 -13.81
N VAL A 53 -0.49 -0.70 -14.14
CA VAL A 53 -0.33 0.76 -14.03
C VAL A 53 -0.13 1.19 -12.57
N LEU A 54 -0.89 0.59 -11.64
CA LEU A 54 -0.69 0.85 -10.22
C LEU A 54 0.71 0.40 -9.77
N ARG A 55 1.17 -0.78 -10.22
CA ARG A 55 2.50 -1.30 -9.93
C ARG A 55 3.60 -0.35 -10.43
N GLU A 56 3.50 0.14 -11.66
CA GLU A 56 4.43 1.12 -12.22
C GLU A 56 4.48 2.41 -11.38
N LEU A 57 3.32 2.92 -10.96
CA LEU A 57 3.25 4.13 -10.15
C LEU A 57 3.95 3.95 -8.79
N VAL A 58 3.73 2.80 -8.14
CA VAL A 58 4.38 2.44 -6.87
C VAL A 58 5.89 2.24 -7.04
N GLU A 59 6.31 1.55 -8.10
CA GLU A 59 7.73 1.31 -8.40
C GLU A 59 8.47 2.63 -8.65
N ALA A 60 7.90 3.53 -9.46
CA ALA A 60 8.48 4.84 -9.72
C ALA A 60 8.55 5.70 -8.44
N GLY A 61 7.52 5.69 -7.60
CA GLY A 61 7.55 6.35 -6.29
C GLY A 61 8.65 5.77 -5.38
N GLY A 62 8.85 4.45 -5.42
CA GLY A 62 9.92 3.77 -4.68
C GLY A 62 11.32 4.13 -5.18
N LYS A 63 11.51 4.21 -6.50
CA LYS A 63 12.76 4.69 -7.09
C LYS A 63 13.07 6.13 -6.68
N ASN A 64 12.07 7.01 -6.67
CA ASN A 64 12.24 8.40 -6.23
C ASN A 64 12.58 8.48 -4.74
N ALA A 65 11.94 7.66 -3.90
CA ALA A 65 12.25 7.58 -2.47
C ALA A 65 13.70 7.11 -2.21
N PHE A 66 14.26 6.23 -3.04
CA PHE A 66 15.67 5.86 -2.99
C PHE A 66 16.58 7.05 -3.29
N VAL A 67 16.33 7.77 -4.38
CA VAL A 67 17.15 8.91 -4.81
C VAL A 67 17.10 10.04 -3.77
N GLN A 68 15.91 10.42 -3.32
CA GLN A 68 15.71 11.48 -2.31
C GLN A 68 16.24 11.06 -0.93
N GLY A 69 16.19 9.76 -0.62
CA GLY A 69 16.65 9.19 0.64
C GLY A 69 18.16 8.99 0.73
N GLY A 70 18.97 9.69 -0.07
CA GLY A 70 20.43 9.56 -0.05
C GLY A 70 20.93 8.23 -0.59
N ARG A 71 20.20 7.61 -1.51
CA ARG A 71 20.49 6.27 -2.07
C ARG A 71 20.55 5.18 -1.00
N ASP A 72 19.73 5.30 0.04
CA ASP A 72 19.58 4.25 1.04
C ASP A 72 18.58 3.17 0.58
N PRO A 73 18.98 1.89 0.37
CA PRO A 73 18.08 0.83 -0.07
C PRO A 73 16.88 0.62 0.87
N ASN A 74 17.01 0.94 2.15
CA ASN A 74 15.92 0.85 3.12
C ASN A 74 14.74 1.78 2.76
N LYS A 75 15.01 2.92 2.09
CA LYS A 75 13.99 3.91 1.73
C LYS A 75 13.07 3.45 0.61
N CYS A 76 13.53 2.52 -0.23
CA CYS A 76 12.75 1.94 -1.32
C CYS A 76 12.33 0.48 -1.09
N PHE A 77 12.81 -0.14 -0.01
CA PHE A 77 12.66 -1.58 0.20
C PHE A 77 11.20 -2.04 0.16
N LEU A 78 10.32 -1.38 0.93
CA LEU A 78 8.88 -1.69 0.94
C LEU A 78 8.27 -1.67 -0.48
N TRP A 79 8.53 -0.61 -1.24
CA TRP A 79 7.93 -0.40 -2.55
C TRP A 79 8.36 -1.45 -3.55
N TYR A 80 9.65 -1.81 -3.56
CA TYR A 80 10.14 -2.90 -4.39
C TYR A 80 9.60 -4.26 -3.96
N MET A 81 9.42 -4.50 -2.65
CA MET A 81 8.80 -5.74 -2.19
C MET A 81 7.34 -5.86 -2.62
N ILE A 82 6.56 -4.79 -2.53
CA ILE A 82 5.20 -4.71 -3.08
C ILE A 82 5.19 -4.98 -4.59
N CYS A 83 6.21 -4.51 -5.30
CA CYS A 83 6.33 -4.72 -6.74
C CYS A 83 6.90 -6.10 -7.13
N GLY A 84 7.27 -6.96 -6.17
CA GLY A 84 7.88 -8.27 -6.44
C GLY A 84 9.33 -8.21 -6.93
N LYS A 85 10.03 -7.09 -6.69
CA LYS A 85 11.38 -6.79 -7.23
C LYS A 85 12.50 -7.14 -6.24
N LEU A 86 12.47 -8.34 -5.65
CA LEU A 86 13.49 -8.78 -4.68
C LEU A 86 14.92 -8.71 -5.25
N GLN A 87 15.10 -9.02 -6.52
CA GLN A 87 16.42 -8.98 -7.16
C GLN A 87 16.99 -7.56 -7.25
N VAL A 88 16.14 -6.55 -7.47
CA VAL A 88 16.55 -5.14 -7.45
C VAL A 88 17.01 -4.77 -6.04
N VAL A 89 16.26 -5.16 -5.02
CA VAL A 89 16.63 -4.92 -3.62
C VAL A 89 17.99 -5.55 -3.28
N LYS A 90 18.21 -6.81 -3.67
CA LYS A 90 19.50 -7.51 -3.49
C LYS A 90 20.66 -6.74 -4.11
N LEU A 91 20.48 -6.26 -5.35
CA LEU A 91 21.50 -5.46 -6.03
C LEU A 91 21.80 -4.17 -5.29
N LEU A 92 20.77 -3.43 -4.86
CA LEU A 92 20.93 -2.17 -4.14
C LEU A 92 21.69 -2.36 -2.81
N PHE A 93 21.37 -3.39 -2.04
CA PHE A 93 22.10 -3.71 -0.80
C PHE A 93 23.52 -4.23 -1.05
N ARG A 94 23.79 -4.84 -2.21
CA ARG A 94 25.16 -5.26 -2.59
C ARG A 94 26.06 -4.09 -2.95
N THR A 95 25.49 -3.04 -3.56
CA THR A 95 26.23 -1.82 -3.93
C THR A 95 26.36 -0.82 -2.78
N ASP A 96 25.71 -1.08 -1.65
CA ASP A 96 25.73 -0.19 -0.48
C ASP A 96 26.81 -0.64 0.51
N GLU A 97 27.81 0.22 0.76
CA GLU A 97 29.00 -0.13 1.54
C GLU A 97 28.76 -0.21 3.06
N ARG A 98 27.58 0.17 3.55
CA ARG A 98 27.30 0.21 4.99
C ARG A 98 27.26 -1.20 5.56
N GLU A 99 27.79 -1.38 6.77
CA GLU A 99 27.86 -2.69 7.42
C GLU A 99 26.46 -3.30 7.70
N SER A 100 25.46 -2.45 7.95
CA SER A 100 24.06 -2.86 8.05
C SER A 100 23.53 -3.48 6.75
N SER A 101 24.03 -3.05 5.60
CA SER A 101 23.64 -3.54 4.27
C SER A 101 24.19 -4.93 3.99
N LYS A 102 25.41 -5.25 4.43
CA LYS A 102 25.96 -6.61 4.33
C LYS A 102 25.13 -7.63 5.12
N LYS A 103 24.74 -7.28 6.35
CA LYS A 103 23.86 -8.12 7.19
C LYS A 103 22.48 -8.32 6.56
N MET A 104 21.93 -7.26 5.97
CA MET A 104 20.67 -7.34 5.24
C MET A 104 20.79 -8.25 4.02
N LEU A 105 21.84 -8.09 3.22
CA LEU A 105 22.07 -8.88 2.02
C LEU A 105 22.15 -10.38 2.33
N GLY A 106 22.87 -10.78 3.39
CA GLY A 106 22.94 -12.19 3.81
C GLY A 106 21.59 -12.78 4.21
N LEU A 107 20.65 -11.97 4.71
CA LEU A 107 19.26 -12.41 4.92
C LEU A 107 18.53 -12.56 3.59
N LEU A 108 18.66 -11.58 2.71
CA LEU A 108 17.95 -11.53 1.44
C LEU A 108 18.41 -12.64 0.47
N GLU A 109 19.67 -13.07 0.53
CA GLU A 109 20.22 -14.13 -0.33
C GLU A 109 19.58 -15.51 -0.13
N ARG A 110 18.85 -15.71 0.97
CA ARG A 110 18.06 -16.92 1.20
C ARG A 110 16.97 -17.13 0.13
N ASP A 111 16.49 -18.37 0.05
CA ASP A 111 15.40 -18.72 -0.85
C ASP A 111 14.02 -18.46 -0.21
N PHE A 112 13.26 -17.55 -0.82
CA PHE A 112 11.91 -17.15 -0.40
C PHE A 112 10.82 -17.77 -1.30
N SER A 113 11.17 -18.74 -2.14
CA SER A 113 10.25 -19.42 -3.06
C SER A 113 9.08 -20.09 -2.32
N ASP A 114 9.35 -20.93 -1.32
CA ASP A 114 8.36 -21.62 -0.49
C ASP A 114 7.88 -20.74 0.67
N PRO A 115 6.59 -20.32 0.71
CA PRO A 115 6.02 -19.54 1.81
C PRO A 115 6.17 -20.17 3.20
N LYS A 116 6.26 -21.50 3.30
CA LYS A 116 6.46 -22.23 4.57
C LYS A 116 7.94 -22.43 4.90
N GLY A 117 8.84 -22.08 3.98
CA GLY A 117 10.28 -22.25 4.11
C GLY A 117 10.89 -21.42 5.24
N LYS A 118 12.05 -21.89 5.73
CA LYS A 118 12.78 -21.27 6.84
C LYS A 118 13.10 -19.79 6.61
N ALA A 119 13.39 -19.38 5.37
CA ALA A 119 13.68 -17.99 5.04
C ALA A 119 12.48 -17.06 5.30
N ASN A 120 11.28 -17.48 4.88
CA ASN A 120 10.03 -16.74 5.12
C ASN A 120 9.71 -16.66 6.62
N GLN A 121 9.92 -17.74 7.37
CA GLN A 121 9.78 -17.73 8.84
C GLN A 121 10.73 -16.74 9.51
N VAL A 122 12.00 -16.71 9.08
CA VAL A 122 13.00 -15.75 9.58
C VAL A 122 12.60 -14.32 9.23
N ALA A 123 12.19 -14.04 7.99
CA ALA A 123 11.73 -12.71 7.59
C ALA A 123 10.50 -12.26 8.38
N LYS A 124 9.56 -13.17 8.65
CA LYS A 124 8.40 -12.90 9.52
C LYS A 124 8.83 -12.55 10.94
N ALA A 125 9.78 -13.29 11.53
CA ALA A 125 10.30 -12.98 12.86
C ALA A 125 11.00 -11.61 12.90
N VAL A 126 11.76 -11.28 11.85
CA VAL A 126 12.39 -9.95 11.70
C VAL A 126 11.33 -8.85 11.58
N ALA A 127 10.23 -9.08 10.86
CA ALA A 127 9.11 -8.14 10.80
C ALA A 127 8.55 -7.84 12.20
N VAL A 128 8.33 -8.88 13.01
CA VAL A 128 7.84 -8.74 14.40
C VAL A 128 8.82 -7.93 15.26
N ASN A 129 10.13 -8.15 15.09
CA ASN A 129 11.15 -7.35 15.79
C ASN A 129 11.14 -5.86 15.36
N PHE A 130 10.87 -5.56 14.09
CA PHE A 130 10.71 -4.17 13.66
C PHE A 130 9.46 -3.53 14.26
N MET A 131 8.35 -4.27 14.35
CA MET A 131 7.13 -3.78 15.00
C MET A 131 7.36 -3.44 16.47
N SER A 132 8.05 -4.32 17.22
CA SER A 132 8.33 -4.08 18.65
C SER A 132 9.21 -2.86 18.90
N ARG A 133 9.88 -2.34 17.86
CA ARG A 133 10.72 -1.13 17.88
C ARG A 133 10.05 0.09 17.23
N GLY A 134 8.76 0.01 16.90
CA GLY A 134 8.01 1.09 16.25
C GLY A 134 8.40 1.37 14.79
N ARG A 135 9.18 0.49 14.16
CA ARG A 135 9.66 0.66 12.77
C ARG A 135 8.70 -0.01 11.78
N PHE A 136 7.46 0.47 11.75
CA PHE A 136 6.35 -0.20 11.06
C PHE A 136 6.53 -0.33 9.54
N ILE A 137 7.07 0.67 8.85
CA ILE A 137 7.34 0.59 7.40
C ILE A 137 8.28 -0.58 7.05
N ASN A 138 9.32 -0.79 7.88
CA ASN A 138 10.21 -1.93 7.70
C ASN A 138 9.51 -3.24 8.02
N ALA A 139 8.68 -3.28 9.06
CA ALA A 139 7.90 -4.47 9.39
C ALA A 139 7.01 -4.89 8.21
N VAL A 140 6.30 -3.95 7.57
CA VAL A 140 5.48 -4.23 6.37
C VAL A 140 6.36 -4.80 5.25
N ALA A 141 7.52 -4.19 4.98
CA ALA A 141 8.43 -4.68 3.93
C ALA A 141 8.87 -6.13 4.16
N PHE A 142 9.18 -6.48 5.42
CA PHE A 142 9.55 -7.84 5.79
C PHE A 142 8.38 -8.83 5.79
N PHE A 143 7.17 -8.40 6.16
CA PHE A 143 5.98 -9.23 5.99
C PHE A 143 5.68 -9.51 4.51
N CYS A 144 5.85 -8.52 3.63
CA CYS A 144 5.77 -8.72 2.18
C CYS A 144 6.85 -9.70 1.68
N LEU A 145 8.09 -9.56 2.14
CA LEU A 145 9.18 -10.51 1.83
C LEU A 145 8.85 -11.93 2.29
N ALA A 146 8.27 -12.07 3.47
CA ALA A 146 7.86 -13.34 4.06
C ALA A 146 6.60 -13.95 3.42
N LYS A 147 6.02 -13.30 2.38
CA LYS A 147 4.72 -13.62 1.78
C LYS A 147 3.59 -13.71 2.81
N ASN A 148 3.71 -12.99 3.93
CA ASN A 148 2.70 -12.90 4.97
C ASN A 148 1.91 -11.60 4.77
N TYR A 149 1.09 -11.56 3.73
CA TYR A 149 0.41 -10.33 3.33
C TYR A 149 -0.65 -9.90 4.35
N LYS A 150 -1.35 -10.86 5.00
CA LYS A 150 -2.26 -10.55 6.12
C LYS A 150 -1.59 -9.77 7.26
N GLY A 151 -0.38 -10.16 7.65
CA GLY A 151 0.41 -9.41 8.65
C GLY A 151 0.82 -8.02 8.15
N ALA A 152 1.22 -7.90 6.87
CA ALA A 152 1.56 -6.62 6.27
C ALA A 152 0.39 -5.63 6.29
N VAL A 153 -0.82 -6.08 5.91
CA VAL A 153 -2.01 -5.23 5.87
C VAL A 153 -2.53 -4.89 7.28
N GLN A 154 -2.40 -5.78 8.26
CA GLN A 154 -2.70 -5.47 9.66
C GLN A 154 -1.82 -4.34 10.20
N VAL A 155 -0.51 -4.33 9.86
CA VAL A 155 0.38 -3.24 10.26
C VAL A 155 0.04 -1.95 9.53
N ALA A 156 -0.25 -2.03 8.23
CA ALA A 156 -0.68 -0.87 7.44
C ALA A 156 -1.94 -0.22 8.02
N ALA A 157 -2.93 -1.03 8.41
CA ALA A 157 -4.19 -0.58 9.00
C ALA A 157 -4.04 -0.03 10.43
N ASN A 158 -3.48 -0.83 11.34
CA ASN A 158 -3.59 -0.56 12.78
C ASN A 158 -2.48 0.35 13.32
N HIS A 159 -1.28 0.27 12.74
CA HIS A 159 -0.11 1.01 13.22
C HIS A 159 0.22 2.20 12.34
N LEU A 160 0.32 1.96 11.03
CA LEU A 160 0.61 3.04 10.07
C LEU A 160 -0.62 3.85 9.73
N LYS A 161 -1.82 3.30 9.98
CA LYS A 161 -3.06 4.04 9.78
C LYS A 161 -3.14 4.55 8.32
N ASP A 162 -2.71 3.71 7.38
CA ASP A 162 -2.50 4.03 5.96
C ASP A 162 -3.37 3.13 5.07
N PRO A 163 -4.61 3.54 4.77
CA PRO A 163 -5.54 2.74 3.95
C PRO A 163 -5.08 2.63 2.49
N HIS A 164 -4.25 3.56 2.00
CA HIS A 164 -3.68 3.48 0.67
C HIS A 164 -2.62 2.38 0.58
N LEU A 165 -1.75 2.29 1.59
CA LEU A 165 -0.74 1.22 1.68
C LEU A 165 -1.42 -0.14 1.80
N PHE A 166 -2.44 -0.23 2.67
CA PHE A 166 -3.30 -1.40 2.78
C PHE A 166 -3.82 -1.83 1.39
N MET A 167 -4.46 -0.89 0.70
CA MET A 167 -5.11 -1.15 -0.59
C MET A 167 -4.08 -1.60 -1.65
N VAL A 168 -2.90 -0.98 -1.71
CA VAL A 168 -1.84 -1.39 -2.65
C VAL A 168 -1.37 -2.82 -2.37
N ILE A 169 -1.13 -3.19 -1.10
CA ILE A 169 -0.70 -4.56 -0.74
C ILE A 169 -1.77 -5.57 -1.18
N CYS A 170 -3.02 -5.34 -0.78
CA CYS A 170 -4.15 -6.18 -1.18
C CYS A 170 -4.28 -6.31 -2.71
N ARG A 171 -4.13 -5.21 -3.43
CA ARG A 171 -4.32 -5.18 -4.90
C ARG A 171 -3.13 -5.70 -5.70
N LEU A 172 -1.91 -5.71 -5.16
CA LEU A 172 -0.69 -6.07 -5.90
C LEU A 172 -0.03 -7.38 -5.46
N LEU A 173 -0.37 -7.91 -4.28
CA LEU A 173 0.27 -9.10 -3.72
C LEU A 173 -0.70 -10.24 -3.38
N MET A 174 -1.93 -9.94 -2.94
CA MET A 174 -2.90 -10.96 -2.55
C MET A 174 -3.65 -11.54 -3.76
N ASP A 175 -4.12 -12.77 -3.60
CA ASP A 175 -5.12 -13.39 -4.47
C ASP A 175 -6.52 -12.80 -4.22
N GLU A 176 -7.52 -13.23 -4.99
CA GLU A 176 -8.86 -12.66 -4.93
C GLU A 176 -9.58 -12.92 -3.60
N ASP A 177 -9.47 -14.12 -3.05
CA ASP A 177 -10.14 -14.51 -1.81
C ASP A 177 -9.48 -13.85 -0.59
N GLU A 178 -8.15 -13.90 -0.49
CA GLU A 178 -7.39 -13.23 0.58
C GLU A 178 -7.62 -11.71 0.54
N ARG A 179 -7.65 -11.11 -0.67
CA ARG A 179 -7.96 -9.69 -0.86
C ARG A 179 -9.36 -9.36 -0.36
N LYS A 180 -10.38 -10.11 -0.81
CA LYS A 180 -11.77 -9.87 -0.45
C LYS A 180 -11.96 -9.98 1.07
N GLN A 181 -11.41 -11.03 1.68
CA GLN A 181 -11.48 -11.22 3.12
C GLN A 181 -10.81 -10.06 3.86
N SER A 182 -9.60 -9.68 3.47
CA SER A 182 -8.86 -8.58 4.11
C SER A 182 -9.60 -7.24 4.01
N LEU A 183 -10.18 -6.93 2.83
CA LEU A 183 -10.96 -5.70 2.63
C LEU A 183 -12.20 -5.64 3.53
N LEU A 184 -12.94 -6.75 3.65
CA LEU A 184 -14.18 -6.80 4.42
C LEU A 184 -13.95 -6.88 5.93
N GLU A 185 -12.95 -7.63 6.38
CA GLU A 185 -12.70 -7.87 7.80
C GLU A 185 -11.81 -6.81 8.45
N ILE A 186 -10.91 -6.19 7.67
CA ILE A 186 -9.88 -5.29 8.23
C ILE A 186 -10.12 -3.85 7.79
N LEU A 187 -10.20 -3.58 6.48
CA LEU A 187 -10.27 -2.19 6.01
C LEU A 187 -11.66 -1.58 6.20
N LEU A 188 -12.73 -2.30 5.85
CA LEU A 188 -14.10 -1.79 5.88
C LEU A 188 -14.48 -1.22 7.26
N PRO A 189 -14.28 -1.92 8.40
CA PRO A 189 -14.61 -1.38 9.72
C PRO A 189 -13.82 -0.10 10.08
N LEU A 190 -12.64 0.11 9.46
CA LEU A 190 -11.80 1.29 9.74
C LEU A 190 -12.22 2.52 8.92
N VAL A 191 -12.97 2.32 7.85
CA VAL A 191 -13.35 3.39 6.92
C VAL A 191 -14.86 3.53 6.73
N GLU A 192 -15.67 2.73 7.44
CA GLU A 192 -17.13 2.71 7.30
C GLU A 192 -17.79 4.04 7.65
N THR A 193 -17.18 4.83 8.53
CA THR A 193 -17.66 6.17 8.88
C THR A 193 -17.53 7.19 7.74
N ASN A 194 -16.76 6.87 6.69
CA ASN A 194 -16.71 7.65 5.47
C ASN A 194 -17.44 6.89 4.34
N PRO A 195 -18.65 7.32 3.95
CA PRO A 195 -19.46 6.68 2.91
C PRO A 195 -18.70 6.33 1.63
N TRP A 196 -17.82 7.23 1.20
CA TRP A 196 -17.05 7.06 -0.03
C TRP A 196 -15.96 6.01 0.10
N TYR A 197 -15.20 5.99 1.19
CA TYR A 197 -14.21 4.94 1.42
C TYR A 197 -14.86 3.58 1.68
N ALA A 198 -16.03 3.55 2.33
CA ALA A 198 -16.84 2.33 2.48
C ALA A 198 -17.29 1.79 1.11
N HIS A 199 -17.82 2.66 0.25
CA HIS A 199 -18.17 2.33 -1.14
C HIS A 199 -16.98 1.77 -1.92
N LEU A 200 -15.85 2.49 -1.93
CA LEU A 200 -14.63 2.09 -2.63
C LEU A 200 -14.13 0.73 -2.14
N THR A 201 -14.14 0.50 -0.83
CA THR A 201 -13.69 -0.77 -0.22
C THR A 201 -14.59 -1.93 -0.62
N LEU A 202 -15.92 -1.76 -0.54
CA LEU A 202 -16.90 -2.77 -0.96
C LEU A 202 -16.82 -3.06 -2.46
N TRP A 203 -16.59 -2.04 -3.29
CA TRP A 203 -16.36 -2.19 -4.72
C TRP A 203 -15.14 -3.07 -5.00
N HIS A 204 -14.00 -2.79 -4.36
CA HIS A 204 -12.78 -3.60 -4.51
C HIS A 204 -12.92 -5.03 -3.97
N ALA A 205 -13.81 -5.24 -3.00
CA ALA A 205 -14.16 -6.56 -2.48
C ALA A 205 -15.14 -7.35 -3.38
N GLY A 206 -15.62 -6.75 -4.48
CA GLY A 206 -16.61 -7.35 -5.38
C GLY A 206 -18.03 -7.35 -4.82
N ALA A 207 -18.28 -6.69 -3.70
CA ALA A 207 -19.60 -6.59 -3.06
C ALA A 207 -20.44 -5.45 -3.70
N LEU A 208 -20.61 -5.49 -5.02
CA LEU A 208 -21.15 -4.38 -5.82
C LEU A 208 -22.55 -3.93 -5.36
N SER A 209 -23.46 -4.87 -5.10
CA SER A 209 -24.82 -4.58 -4.63
C SER A 209 -24.84 -3.84 -3.29
N ARG A 210 -23.89 -4.15 -2.40
CA ARG A 210 -23.74 -3.51 -1.08
C ARG A 210 -22.97 -2.19 -1.16
N SER A 211 -22.17 -2.00 -2.20
CA SER A 211 -21.28 -0.83 -2.32
C SER A 211 -22.03 0.50 -2.38
N LEU A 212 -23.30 0.51 -2.81
CA LEU A 212 -24.11 1.72 -2.89
C LEU A 212 -24.76 2.09 -1.54
N ALA A 213 -24.96 1.13 -0.64
CA ALA A 213 -25.67 1.37 0.62
C ALA A 213 -25.02 2.46 1.49
N PRO A 214 -23.67 2.51 1.65
CA PRO A 214 -23.05 3.60 2.40
C PRO A 214 -23.32 4.98 1.83
N LEU A 215 -23.51 5.10 0.51
CA LEU A 215 -23.75 6.39 -0.17
C LEU A 215 -25.19 6.87 -0.04
N ALA A 216 -26.13 5.97 0.29
CA ALA A 216 -27.55 6.28 0.44
C ALA A 216 -27.92 6.68 1.88
N SER A 217 -27.06 6.40 2.85
CA SER A 217 -27.25 6.86 4.22
C SER A 217 -27.16 8.38 4.26
N PRO A 218 -28.13 9.08 4.86
CA PRO A 218 -28.02 10.52 5.04
C PRO A 218 -26.73 10.82 5.81
N PRO A 219 -25.95 11.85 5.43
CA PRO A 219 -24.90 12.33 6.30
C PRO A 219 -25.60 12.75 7.59
N ASP A 220 -25.31 12.07 8.71
CA ASP A 220 -25.74 12.56 10.01
C ASP A 220 -25.30 14.03 10.10
N SER A 221 -26.29 14.92 10.17
CA SER A 221 -26.18 16.38 10.24
C SER A 221 -25.37 17.07 9.13
N LEU A 222 -26.08 17.57 8.11
CA LEU A 222 -25.81 18.93 7.64
C LEU A 222 -26.24 19.90 8.76
N ASP A 223 -25.47 19.98 9.84
CA ASP A 223 -25.53 21.15 10.71
C ASP A 223 -24.19 21.90 10.56
N PRO A 224 -24.16 23.02 9.81
CA PRO A 224 -22.96 23.83 9.68
C PRO A 224 -22.54 24.49 11.00
N PHE A 225 -23.26 24.27 12.12
CA PHE A 225 -23.05 24.94 13.41
C PHE A 225 -23.00 24.02 14.64
N SER A 226 -22.78 22.71 14.51
CA SER A 226 -22.45 21.91 15.70
C SER A 226 -21.01 22.19 16.16
N ALA A 227 -20.90 22.96 17.24
CA ALA A 227 -19.70 23.54 17.86
C ALA A 227 -18.59 22.56 18.26
#